data_AF-A0A1X4GJR3-F1
#
_entry.id   AF-A0A1X4GJR3-F1
#
_cell.length_a   1.000
_cell.length_b   1.000
_cell.length_c   1.000
_cell.angle_alpha   90.00
_cell.angle_beta   90.00
_cell.angle_gamma   90.00
#
_symmetry.space_group_name_H-M   'P 1'
#
loop_
_entity.id
_entity.type
_entity.pdbx_description
1 polymer ?
#
loop_
_entity_poly.entity_id
_entity_poly.type
_entity_poly.pdbx_seq_one_letter_code
_entity_poly.pdbx_strand_id
1 'polypeptide(L)'
;MVKYTFYLKPQGSPEQYSYSLDLSVTEEDAPEKVFTPTIRENIRTTLQNLSLSAIKDYQLSQIIQSWIEDIREGYRFSSLSLNLGLLIDENIDQLRENGNQEIPPIVDPDISNIEPQAGVLPPLNFI
;
A
#
# COMPACT_ATOMS: atom_id res chain seq x y z
N MET A 1 25.53 23.26 -9.45
CA MET A 1 24.40 22.37 -9.15
C MET A 1 24.24 22.34 -7.64
N VAL A 2 23.01 22.43 -7.16
CA VAL A 2 22.66 22.44 -5.74
C VAL A 2 21.74 21.26 -5.48
N LYS A 3 22.00 20.54 -4.40
CA LYS A 3 21.22 19.37 -4.01
C LYS A 3 19.98 19.79 -3.23
N TYR A 4 18.82 19.35 -3.71
CA TYR A 4 17.53 19.46 -3.05
C TYR A 4 17.07 18.08 -2.60
N THR A 5 16.58 17.98 -1.37
CA THR A 5 16.16 16.71 -0.77
C THR A 5 14.73 16.81 -0.27
N PHE A 6 13.88 15.90 -0.74
CA PHE A 6 12.52 15.73 -0.24
C PHE A 6 12.46 14.58 0.74
N TYR A 7 11.75 14.77 1.85
CA TYR A 7 11.51 13.77 2.87
C TYR A 7 10.02 13.38 2.92
N LEU A 8 9.72 12.13 2.62
CA LEU A 8 8.41 11.53 2.78
C LEU A 8 8.28 10.90 4.16
N LYS A 9 7.22 11.25 4.89
CA LYS A 9 6.87 10.64 6.18
C LYS A 9 5.49 9.98 6.09
N PRO A 10 5.40 8.65 5.92
CA PRO A 10 4.12 7.97 5.96
C PRO A 10 3.48 8.11 7.36
N GLN A 11 2.20 8.50 7.41
CA GLN A 11 1.47 8.59 8.66
C GLN A 11 1.37 7.21 9.31
N GLY A 12 1.60 7.14 10.62
CA GLY A 12 1.63 5.87 11.35
C GLY A 12 2.97 5.12 11.28
N SER A 13 3.93 5.58 10.48
CA SER A 13 5.31 5.10 10.52
C SER A 13 6.23 6.08 11.24
N PRO A 14 7.16 5.61 12.10
CA PRO A 14 8.23 6.46 12.63
C PRO A 14 9.31 6.75 11.59
N GLU A 15 9.33 6.02 10.47
CA GLU A 15 10.37 6.10 9.45
C GLU A 15 10.17 7.28 8.49
N GLN A 16 11.29 7.74 7.92
CA GLN A 16 11.34 8.83 6.97
C GLN A 16 12.16 8.38 5.77
N TYR A 17 11.60 8.59 4.58
CA TYR A 17 12.23 8.21 3.32
C TYR A 17 12.61 9.46 2.56
N SER A 18 13.70 9.42 1.81
CA SER A 18 14.18 10.62 1.12
C SER A 18 14.49 10.37 -0.34
N TYR A 19 14.30 11.41 -1.14
CA TYR A 19 14.68 11.46 -2.54
C TYR A 19 15.40 12.78 -2.80
N SER A 20 16.43 12.78 -3.64
CA SER A 20 17.23 13.98 -3.91
C SER A 20 17.37 14.24 -5.41
N LEU A 21 17.41 15.53 -5.76
CA LEU A 21 17.70 16.02 -7.10
C LEU A 21 18.82 17.06 -7.01
N ASP A 22 19.68 17.08 -8.03
CA ASP A 22 20.64 18.15 -8.22
C ASP A 22 20.08 19.13 -9.26
N LEU A 23 19.80 20.35 -8.83
CA LEU A 23 19.24 21.40 -9.68
C LEU A 23 20.33 22.38 -10.14
N SER A 24 20.22 22.84 -11.37
CA SER A 24 20.92 24.01 -11.89
C SER A 24 20.17 25.30 -11.53
N VAL A 25 20.83 26.45 -11.65
CA VAL A 25 20.20 27.76 -11.39
C VAL A 25 18.94 27.97 -12.23
N THR A 26 18.97 27.56 -13.50
CA THR A 26 17.82 27.64 -14.40
C THR A 26 16.65 26.74 -14.00
N GLU A 27 16.93 25.64 -13.28
CA GLU A 27 15.93 24.71 -12.77
C GLU A 27 15.37 25.17 -11.43
N GLU A 28 16.17 25.86 -10.60
CA GLU A 28 15.71 26.55 -9.40
C GLU A 28 14.74 27.70 -9.73
N ASP A 29 15.00 28.45 -10.82
CA ASP A 29 14.13 29.53 -11.28
C ASP A 29 12.80 29.03 -11.87
N ALA A 30 12.75 27.78 -12.34
CA ALA A 30 11.57 27.17 -12.97
C ALA A 30 11.38 25.69 -12.57
N PRO A 31 11.14 25.39 -11.28
CA PRO A 31 11.14 24.02 -10.76
C PRO A 31 10.04 23.15 -11.37
N GLU A 32 8.93 23.74 -11.83
CA GLU A 32 7.87 23.02 -12.53
C GLU A 32 8.34 22.31 -13.81
N LYS A 33 9.42 22.79 -14.44
CA LYS A 33 9.99 22.18 -15.65
C LYS A 33 10.85 20.96 -15.35
N VAL A 34 11.35 20.83 -14.12
CA VAL A 34 12.17 19.70 -13.67
C VAL A 34 11.33 18.44 -13.56
N PHE A 35 10.09 18.54 -13.08
CA PHE A 35 9.24 17.40 -12.78
C PHE A 35 8.54 16.84 -14.04
N THR A 36 9.34 16.44 -15.03
CA THR A 36 8.88 15.74 -16.23
C THR A 36 8.21 14.39 -15.88
N PRO A 37 7.39 13.80 -16.77
CA PRO A 37 6.76 12.51 -16.51
C PRO A 37 7.74 11.42 -16.08
N THR A 38 8.94 11.38 -16.69
CA THR A 38 10.01 10.43 -16.34
C THR A 38 10.51 10.65 -14.92
N ILE A 39 10.77 11.90 -14.52
CA ILE A 39 11.24 12.22 -13.17
C ILE A 39 10.14 11.93 -12.14
N ARG A 40 8.89 12.24 -12.45
CA ARG A 40 7.73 11.94 -11.60
C ARG A 40 7.59 10.44 -11.35
N GLU A 41 7.72 9.62 -12.39
CA GLU A 41 7.68 8.17 -12.24
C GLU A 41 8.87 7.65 -11.43
N ASN A 42 10.08 8.17 -11.67
CA ASN A 42 11.27 7.80 -10.88
C ASN A 42 11.10 8.13 -9.40
N ILE A 43 10.53 9.30 -9.08
CA ILE A 43 10.19 9.70 -7.71
C ILE A 43 9.19 8.71 -7.12
N ARG A 44 8.10 8.39 -7.84
CA ARG A 44 7.09 7.42 -7.41
C ARG A 44 7.73 6.07 -7.12
N THR A 45 8.38 5.44 -8.11
CA THR A 45 8.96 4.11 -7.98
C THR A 45 9.98 4.06 -6.84
N THR A 46 10.85 5.07 -6.73
CA THR A 46 11.88 5.10 -5.68
C THR A 46 11.25 5.20 -4.29
N LEU A 47 10.32 6.14 -4.08
CA LEU A 47 9.67 6.32 -2.79
C LEU A 47 8.79 5.13 -2.42
N GLN A 48 8.08 4.52 -3.37
CA GLN A 48 7.30 3.30 -3.13
C GLN A 48 8.19 2.11 -2.73
N ASN A 49 9.32 1.94 -3.39
CA ASN A 49 10.26 0.84 -3.07
C ASN A 49 10.91 1.04 -1.71
N LEU A 50 11.21 2.28 -1.33
CA LEU A 50 11.76 2.60 -0.02
C LEU A 50 10.71 2.43 1.10
N SER A 51 9.50 2.95 0.90
CA SER A 51 8.48 2.98 1.94
C SER A 51 7.59 1.74 1.99
N LEU A 52 7.69 0.86 0.98
CA LEU A 52 6.79 -0.26 0.75
C LEU A 52 5.31 0.14 0.77
N SER A 53 5.03 1.41 0.42
CA SER A 53 3.69 1.99 0.40
C SER A 53 3.30 2.35 -1.03
N ALA A 54 2.01 2.28 -1.34
CA ALA A 54 1.47 2.74 -2.61
C ALA A 54 1.44 4.27 -2.67
N ILE A 55 1.95 4.85 -3.77
CA ILE A 55 1.89 6.29 -4.04
C ILE A 55 1.08 6.52 -5.32
N LYS A 56 -0.21 6.83 -5.13
CA LYS A 56 -1.15 7.12 -6.23
C LYS A 56 -0.90 8.49 -6.84
N ASP A 57 -1.48 8.74 -8.02
CA ASP A 57 -1.31 9.98 -8.78
C ASP A 57 -1.63 11.25 -7.97
N TYR A 58 -2.67 11.20 -7.15
CA TYR A 58 -3.04 12.30 -6.27
C TYR A 58 -1.95 12.58 -5.22
N GLN A 59 -1.46 11.55 -4.53
CA GLN A 59 -0.39 11.66 -3.53
C GLN A 59 0.93 12.12 -4.16
N LEU A 60 1.28 11.59 -5.33
CA LEU A 60 2.45 12.05 -6.08
C LEU A 60 2.32 13.52 -6.46
N SER A 61 1.14 13.97 -6.90
CA SER A 61 0.91 15.37 -7.24
C SER A 61 1.07 16.29 -6.02
N GLN A 62 0.64 15.84 -4.83
CA GLN A 62 0.87 16.58 -3.58
C GLN A 62 2.36 16.68 -3.23
N ILE A 63 3.12 15.58 -3.35
CA ILE A 63 4.57 15.56 -3.14
C ILE A 63 5.25 16.57 -4.06
N ILE A 64 4.96 16.51 -5.37
CA ILE A 64 5.59 17.38 -6.36
C ILE A 64 5.21 18.84 -6.14
N GLN A 65 3.94 19.14 -5.87
CA GLN A 65 3.49 20.51 -5.63
C GLN A 65 4.16 21.12 -4.40
N SER A 66 4.16 20.40 -3.27
CA SER A 66 4.84 20.85 -2.05
C SER A 66 6.32 21.08 -2.30
N TRP A 67 6.98 20.18 -3.05
CA TRP A 67 8.39 20.34 -3.33
C TRP A 67 8.69 21.53 -4.25
N ILE A 68 7.85 21.77 -5.27
CA ILE A 68 7.95 22.95 -6.14
C ILE A 68 7.82 24.24 -5.33
N GLU A 69 6.82 24.32 -4.45
CA GLU A 69 6.59 25.48 -3.58
C GLU A 69 7.81 25.74 -2.69
N ASP A 70 8.32 24.69 -2.04
CA ASP A 70 9.50 24.80 -1.19
C ASP A 70 10.76 25.23 -1.95
N ILE A 71 10.98 24.70 -3.17
CA ILE A 71 12.11 25.12 -4.01
C ILE A 71 11.99 26.59 -4.38
N ARG A 72 10.79 27.09 -4.72
CA ARG A 72 10.55 28.51 -5.03
C ARG A 72 10.80 29.42 -3.83
N GLU A 73 10.55 28.94 -2.63
CA GLU A 73 10.88 29.65 -1.38
C GLU A 73 12.37 29.55 -1.01
N GLY A 74 13.15 28.77 -1.77
CA GLY A 74 14.58 28.57 -1.56
C GLY A 74 14.93 27.50 -0.53
N TYR A 75 13.96 26.70 -0.09
CA TYR A 75 14.22 25.58 0.81
C TYR A 75 14.87 24.43 0.06
N ARG A 76 16.04 24.01 0.55
CA ARG A 76 16.77 22.85 0.03
C ARG A 76 16.24 21.52 0.57
N PHE A 77 15.46 21.60 1.64
CA PHE A 77 14.91 20.46 2.34
C PHE A 77 13.41 20.63 2.44
N SER A 78 12.67 19.68 1.90
CA SER A 78 11.21 19.63 1.90
C SER A 78 10.74 18.43 2.68
N SER A 79 9.61 18.53 3.37
CA SER A 79 9.04 17.37 4.06
C SER A 79 7.52 17.36 4.00
N LEU A 80 6.95 16.20 3.70
CA LEU A 80 5.51 16.01 3.67
C LEU A 80 5.10 14.73 4.39
N SER A 81 4.06 14.84 5.22
CA SER A 81 3.45 13.69 5.87
C SER A 81 2.18 13.27 5.13
N LEU A 82 2.13 12.04 4.64
CA LEU A 82 1.01 11.52 3.85
C LEU A 82 0.47 10.23 4.44
N ASN A 83 -0.85 10.05 4.36
CA ASN A 83 -1.47 8.77 4.62
C ASN A 83 -1.33 7.90 3.35
N LEU A 84 -0.53 6.84 3.43
CA LEU A 84 -0.23 5.93 2.32
C LEU A 84 -0.71 4.53 2.66
N GLY A 85 -1.37 3.86 1.70
CA GLY A 85 -1.72 2.44 1.82
C GLY A 85 -0.50 1.55 1.58
N LEU A 86 -0.57 0.28 1.99
CA LEU A 86 0.51 -0.67 1.71
C LEU A 86 0.59 -0.96 0.21
N LEU A 87 1.80 -1.14 -0.31
CA LEU A 87 2.01 -1.47 -1.72
C LEU A 87 1.44 -2.86 -2.08
N ILE A 88 1.42 -3.77 -1.10
CA ILE A 88 0.90 -5.12 -1.26
C ILE A 88 -0.61 -5.11 -1.46
N ASP A 89 -1.34 -4.24 -0.75
CA ASP A 89 -2.81 -4.16 -0.84
C ASP A 89 -3.28 -3.82 -2.26
N GLU A 90 -2.51 -3.03 -3.01
CA GLU A 90 -2.79 -2.72 -4.41
C GLU A 90 -2.58 -3.90 -5.37
N ASN A 91 -1.85 -4.94 -4.95
CA ASN A 91 -1.53 -6.11 -5.77
C ASN A 91 -2.15 -7.41 -5.22
N ILE A 92 -2.95 -7.35 -4.15
CA ILE A 92 -3.61 -8.52 -3.55
C ILE A 92 -4.46 -9.27 -4.59
N ASP A 93 -5.16 -8.54 -5.46
CA ASP A 93 -5.98 -9.14 -6.52
C ASP A 93 -5.18 -9.95 -7.54
N GLN A 94 -3.85 -9.78 -7.57
CA GLN A 94 -2.93 -10.47 -8.47
C GLN A 94 -2.16 -11.61 -7.77
N LEU A 95 -2.32 -11.77 -6.46
CA LEU A 95 -1.72 -12.89 -5.72
C LEU A 95 -2.41 -14.19 -6.14
N ARG A 96 -1.78 -14.92 -7.05
CA ARG A 96 -2.17 -16.30 -7.37
C ARG A 96 -1.65 -17.22 -6.28
N GLU A 97 -2.56 -17.78 -5.49
CA GLU A 97 -2.20 -18.83 -4.54
C GLU A 97 -1.77 -20.09 -5.32
N ASN A 98 -0.57 -20.62 -5.05
CA ASN A 98 -0.10 -21.90 -5.59
C ASN A 98 -0.54 -23.09 -4.73
N GLY A 99 -1.48 -22.89 -3.81
CA GLY A 99 -2.05 -23.94 -2.98
C GLY A 99 -2.95 -24.89 -3.77
N ASN A 100 -3.23 -26.06 -3.19
CA ASN A 100 -4.24 -26.94 -3.76
C ASN A 100 -5.64 -26.31 -3.53
N GLN A 101 -6.15 -25.60 -4.53
CA GLN A 101 -7.48 -25.01 -4.54
C GLN A 101 -8.56 -25.98 -5.04
N GLU A 102 -8.23 -27.26 -5.25
CA GLU A 102 -9.23 -28.26 -5.58
C GLU A 102 -10.22 -28.40 -4.40
N ILE A 103 -11.50 -28.27 -4.73
CA ILE A 103 -12.57 -28.59 -3.78
C ILE A 103 -12.42 -30.07 -3.44
N PRO A 104 -12.21 -30.44 -2.16
CA PRO A 104 -12.08 -31.85 -1.81
C PRO A 104 -13.36 -32.58 -2.21
N PRO A 105 -13.24 -33.82 -2.70
CA PRO A 105 -14.42 -34.59 -3.07
C PRO A 105 -15.34 -34.71 -1.86
N ILE A 106 -16.64 -34.52 -2.09
CA ILE A 106 -17.66 -34.75 -1.08
C ILE A 106 -17.66 -36.26 -0.81
N VAL A 107 -17.25 -36.65 0.39
CA VAL A 107 -17.34 -38.02 0.88
C VAL A 107 -18.58 -38.11 1.75
N ASP A 108 -19.59 -38.83 1.28
CA ASP A 108 -20.75 -39.13 2.11
C ASP A 108 -20.31 -39.97 3.32
N PRO A 109 -20.72 -39.62 4.55
CA PRO A 109 -20.42 -40.44 5.71
C PRO A 109 -21.11 -41.80 5.56
N ASP A 110 -20.37 -42.89 5.78
CA ASP A 110 -20.96 -44.22 5.86
C ASP A 110 -21.76 -44.34 7.15
N ILE A 111 -23.08 -44.23 7.03
CA ILE A 111 -24.03 -44.37 8.13
C ILE A 111 -24.64 -45.78 8.21
N SER A 112 -24.13 -46.75 7.44
CA SER A 112 -24.71 -48.11 7.34
C SER A 112 -24.68 -48.87 8.68
N ASN A 113 -23.78 -48.49 9.59
CA ASN A 113 -23.67 -49.06 10.94
C ASN A 113 -24.29 -48.16 12.03
N ILE A 114 -25.03 -47.12 11.64
CA ILE A 114 -25.69 -46.20 12.58
C ILE A 114 -27.16 -46.57 12.65
N GLU A 115 -27.53 -47.31 13.70
CA GLU A 115 -28.92 -47.56 14.04
C GLU A 115 -29.30 -46.77 15.31
N PRO A 116 -30.50 -46.16 15.37
CA PRO A 116 -31.00 -45.56 16.60
C PRO A 116 -31.23 -46.64 17.65
N GLN A 117 -30.46 -46.64 18.74
CA GLN A 117 -30.55 -47.63 19.83
C GLN A 117 -31.78 -47.45 20.76
N ALA A 118 -32.90 -46.95 20.21
CA ALA A 118 -34.14 -46.51 20.86
C ALA A 118 -34.10 -45.09 21.45
N GLY A 119 -35.20 -44.35 21.21
CA GLY A 119 -35.53 -43.14 21.97
C GLY A 119 -36.29 -43.54 23.23
N VAL A 120 -35.80 -43.11 24.39
CA VAL A 120 -36.54 -43.28 25.65
C VAL A 120 -37.63 -42.21 25.70
N LEU A 121 -38.88 -42.58 25.44
CA LEU A 121 -40.01 -41.73 25.79
C LEU A 121 -40.15 -41.72 27.31
N PRO A 122 -40.13 -40.56 27.98
CA PRO A 122 -40.40 -40.50 29.41
C PRO A 122 -41.82 -41.00 29.70
N PRO A 123 -42.04 -41.72 30.82
CA PRO A 123 -43.37 -42.20 31.17
C PRO A 123 -44.36 -41.03 31.30
N LEU A 124 -45.52 -41.16 30.68
CA LEU A 124 -46.60 -40.18 30.78
C LEU A 124 -47.32 -40.36 32.11
N ASN A 125 -47.14 -39.41 33.03
CA ASN A 125 -47.95 -39.31 34.24
C ASN A 125 -49.31 -38.69 33.88
N PHE A 126 -50.36 -39.50 33.91
CA PHE A 126 -51.73 -38.99 33.94
C PHE A 126 -52.12 -38.78 35.40
N ILE A 127 -52.36 -37.52 35.78
CA ILE A 127 -52.89 -37.09 37.08
C ILE A 127 -54.40 -36.91 36.95
#